data_AF-A0A1X7M3Q3-F1
#
_entry.id   AF-A0A1X7M3Q3-F1
#
_cell.length_a   1.000
_cell.length_b   1.000
_cell.length_c   1.000
_cell.angle_alpha   90.00
_cell.angle_beta   90.00
_cell.angle_gamma   90.00
#
_symmetry.space_group_name_H-M   'P 1'
#
loop_
_entity.id
_entity.type
_entity.pdbx_description
1 polymer ?
#
loop_
_entity_poly.entity_id
_entity_poly.type
_entity_poly.pdbx_seq_one_letter_code
_entity_poly.pdbx_strand_id
1 'polypeptide(L)'
;MDHSEYPELNQLFGVYLNQDFDIWGDTIPAIVACYKRDSPLADHKLMLAEIDRFQRSHPHDLDIAFDKTYGHEFSPEPWGHTTASFFDELRRLLSE
;
A
#
# COMPACT_ATOMS: atom_id res chain seq x y z
N MET A 1 -17.45 3.80 -3.52
CA MET A 1 -16.59 4.93 -3.13
C MET A 1 -15.76 5.30 -4.33
N ASP A 2 -15.43 6.58 -4.51
CA ASP A 2 -14.57 7.00 -5.61
C ASP A 2 -13.13 6.56 -5.31
N HIS A 3 -12.73 5.40 -5.83
CA HIS A 3 -11.36 4.88 -5.74
C HIS A 3 -10.42 5.60 -6.71
N SER A 4 -10.73 6.82 -7.17
CA SER A 4 -9.84 7.56 -8.07
C SER A 4 -8.77 8.37 -7.35
N GLU A 5 -8.87 8.59 -6.04
CA GLU A 5 -7.89 9.46 -5.36
C GLU A 5 -6.51 8.80 -5.29
N TYR A 6 -6.41 7.53 -4.93
CA TYR A 6 -5.15 6.80 -4.69
C TYR A 6 -4.98 5.58 -5.60
N PRO A 7 -4.90 5.75 -6.94
CA PRO A 7 -4.89 4.63 -7.88
C PRO A 7 -3.80 3.59 -7.60
N GLU A 8 -2.61 3.99 -7.17
CA GLU A 8 -1.52 3.03 -6.93
C GLU A 8 -1.70 2.24 -5.64
N LEU A 9 -2.10 2.89 -4.54
CA LEU A 9 -2.48 2.19 -3.31
C LEU A 9 -3.64 1.22 -3.57
N ASN A 10 -4.62 1.64 -4.36
CA ASN A 10 -5.75 0.80 -4.75
C ASN A 10 -5.31 -0.40 -5.58
N GLN A 11 -4.37 -0.22 -6.50
CA GLN A 11 -3.79 -1.31 -7.29
C GLN A 11 -3.04 -2.29 -6.40
N LEU A 12 -2.19 -1.80 -5.49
CA LEU A 12 -1.42 -2.65 -4.59
C LEU A 12 -2.33 -3.49 -3.69
N PHE A 13 -3.30 -2.88 -3.01
CA PHE A 13 -4.18 -3.61 -2.09
C PHE A 13 -5.26 -4.41 -2.80
N GLY A 14 -5.75 -3.95 -3.94
CA GLY A 14 -6.80 -4.62 -4.70
C GLY A 14 -6.30 -5.81 -5.52
N VAL A 15 -5.02 -5.80 -5.94
CA VAL A 15 -4.47 -6.83 -6.84
C VAL A 15 -3.41 -7.69 -6.17
N TYR A 16 -2.49 -7.10 -5.42
CA TYR A 16 -1.29 -7.80 -4.94
C TYR A 16 -1.37 -8.22 -3.48
N LEU A 17 -1.89 -7.36 -2.60
CA LEU A 17 -1.96 -7.56 -1.14
C LEU A 17 -3.37 -7.90 -0.64
N ASN A 18 -4.29 -8.28 -1.53
CA ASN A 18 -5.64 -8.70 -1.15
C ASN A 18 -5.62 -10.07 -0.45
N GLN A 19 -6.80 -10.67 -0.24
CA GLN A 19 -6.95 -11.97 0.43
C GLN A 19 -6.25 -13.13 -0.30
N ASP A 20 -5.98 -12.98 -1.60
CA ASP A 20 -5.31 -13.97 -2.47
C ASP A 20 -3.83 -13.59 -2.72
N PHE A 21 -3.19 -12.92 -1.75
CA PHE A 21 -1.82 -12.43 -1.85
C PHE A 21 -0.77 -13.54 -2.13
N ASP A 22 -1.07 -14.77 -1.72
CA ASP A 22 -0.20 -15.94 -1.83
C ASP A 22 0.08 -16.33 -3.30
N ILE A 23 -0.74 -15.86 -4.24
CA ILE A 23 -0.47 -15.94 -5.68
C ILE A 23 0.80 -15.17 -6.07
N TRP A 24 1.11 -14.09 -5.35
CA TRP A 24 2.25 -13.21 -5.62
C TRP A 24 3.45 -13.50 -4.71
N GLY A 25 3.21 -13.90 -3.47
CA GLY A 25 4.24 -14.36 -2.54
C GLY A 25 3.80 -14.29 -1.08
N ASP A 26 4.67 -14.74 -0.17
CA ASP A 26 4.30 -14.91 1.25
C ASP A 26 4.76 -13.76 2.17
N THR A 27 5.39 -12.71 1.60
CA THR A 27 5.96 -11.60 2.39
C THR A 27 5.73 -10.26 1.69
N ILE A 28 5.56 -9.17 2.46
CA ILE A 28 5.43 -7.81 1.92
C ILE A 28 6.56 -7.50 0.91
N PRO A 29 7.86 -7.73 1.20
CA PRO A 29 8.91 -7.46 0.21
C PRO A 29 8.78 -8.26 -1.08
N ALA A 30 8.39 -9.54 -1.00
CA ALA A 30 8.22 -10.38 -2.19
C ALA A 30 7.06 -9.89 -3.06
N ILE A 31 5.93 -9.56 -2.44
CA ILE A 31 4.73 -9.08 -3.13
C ILE A 31 4.97 -7.69 -3.75
N VAL A 32 5.62 -6.78 -3.00
CA VAL A 32 6.00 -5.45 -3.53
C VAL A 32 7.01 -5.57 -4.66
N ALA A 33 7.91 -6.56 -4.63
CA ALA A 33 8.81 -6.83 -5.75
C ALA A 33 8.05 -7.26 -7.02
N CYS A 34 6.93 -7.99 -6.90
CA CYS A 34 6.05 -8.27 -8.04
C CYS A 34 5.42 -6.98 -8.60
N TYR A 35 4.81 -6.15 -7.74
CA TYR A 35 4.29 -4.84 -8.16
C TYR A 35 5.37 -4.00 -8.88
N LYS A 36 6.59 -3.92 -8.31
CA LYS A 36 7.70 -3.16 -8.90
C LYS A 36 8.13 -3.66 -10.28
N ARG A 37 8.07 -4.98 -10.48
CA ARG A 37 8.45 -5.60 -11.76
C ARG A 37 7.39 -5.35 -12.82
N ASP A 38 6.13 -5.34 -12.42
CA ASP A 38 4.98 -5.34 -13.32
C ASP A 38 4.49 -3.91 -13.63
N SER A 39 4.96 -2.89 -12.91
CA SER A 39 4.59 -1.48 -13.09
C SER A 39 5.75 -0.57 -13.55
N PRO A 40 5.48 0.47 -14.35
CA PRO A 40 6.44 1.52 -14.68
C PRO A 40 6.97 2.30 -13.48
N LEU A 41 8.19 2.84 -13.59
CA LEU A 41 8.80 3.71 -12.58
C LEU A 41 7.96 4.98 -12.25
N ALA A 42 7.12 5.43 -13.19
CA ALA A 42 6.22 6.56 -12.95
C ALA A 42 5.19 6.23 -11.85
N ASP A 43 4.71 5.00 -11.83
CA ASP A 43 3.68 4.50 -10.91
C ASP A 43 4.27 4.37 -9.51
N HIS A 44 5.53 3.94 -9.38
CA HIS A 44 6.24 3.94 -8.10
C HIS A 44 6.34 5.34 -7.49
N LYS A 45 6.62 6.36 -8.32
CA LYS A 45 6.69 7.75 -7.85
C LYS A 45 5.31 8.28 -7.45
N LEU A 46 4.27 7.85 -8.17
CA LEU A 46 2.89 8.19 -7.84
C LEU A 46 2.48 7.55 -6.50
N MET A 47 2.77 6.27 -6.28
CA MET A 47 2.59 5.58 -5.00
C MET A 47 3.21 6.36 -3.83
N LEU A 48 4.46 6.82 -3.97
CA LEU A 48 5.12 7.61 -2.93
C LEU A 48 4.38 8.93 -2.65
N ALA A 49 3.92 9.62 -3.70
CA ALA A 49 3.15 10.85 -3.56
C ALA A 49 1.75 10.60 -2.94
N GLU A 50 1.14 9.46 -3.24
CA GLU A 50 -0.13 9.01 -2.66
C GLU A 50 0.01 8.74 -1.16
N ILE A 51 1.05 8.02 -0.74
CA ILE A 51 1.38 7.79 0.67
C ILE A 51 1.53 9.14 1.39
N ASP A 52 2.31 10.07 0.83
CA ASP A 52 2.53 11.40 1.41
C ASP A 52 1.22 12.21 1.51
N ARG A 53 0.33 12.08 0.53
CA ARG A 53 -0.98 12.75 0.57
C ARG A 53 -1.87 12.11 1.63
N PHE A 54 -1.94 10.78 1.70
CA PHE A 54 -2.78 10.07 2.66
C PHE A 54 -2.38 10.42 4.10
N GLN A 55 -1.08 10.39 4.41
CA GLN A 55 -0.58 10.78 5.73
C GLN A 55 -0.85 12.25 6.08
N ARG A 56 -0.74 13.16 5.10
CA ARG A 56 -1.05 14.58 5.31
C ARG A 56 -2.55 14.84 5.53
N SER A 57 -3.41 14.06 4.88
CA SER A 57 -4.87 14.13 5.06
C SER A 57 -5.32 13.56 6.41
N HIS A 58 -4.54 12.64 6.98
CA HIS A 58 -4.89 11.91 8.21
C HIS A 58 -3.79 12.02 9.31
N PRO A 59 -3.44 13.24 9.77
CA PRO A 59 -2.33 13.44 10.71
C PRO A 59 -2.60 12.89 12.12
N HIS A 60 -3.86 12.60 12.46
CA HIS A 60 -4.27 12.19 13.81
C HIS A 60 -5.11 10.90 13.84
N ASP A 61 -5.52 10.39 12.68
CA ASP A 61 -6.42 9.25 12.53
C ASP A 61 -5.95 8.24 11.45
N LEU A 62 -4.66 8.22 11.15
CA LEU A 62 -4.07 7.45 10.04
C LEU A 62 -4.54 5.98 9.98
N ASP A 63 -4.39 5.23 11.07
CA ASP A 63 -4.77 3.81 11.10
C ASP A 63 -6.29 3.62 10.91
N ILE A 64 -7.10 4.51 11.50
CA ILE A 64 -8.57 4.47 11.38
C ILE A 64 -9.01 4.81 9.96
N ALA A 65 -8.39 5.82 9.35
CA ALA A 65 -8.68 6.21 7.98
C ALA A 65 -8.28 5.10 7.01
N PHE A 66 -7.12 4.50 7.21
CA PHE A 66 -6.65 3.37 6.42
C PHE A 66 -7.61 2.19 6.50
N ASP A 67 -7.99 1.75 7.70
CA ASP A 67 -8.93 0.65 7.89
C ASP A 67 -10.29 0.92 7.24
N LYS A 68 -10.81 2.15 7.34
CA LYS A 68 -12.05 2.54 6.65
C LYS A 68 -11.94 2.52 5.13
N THR A 69 -10.77 2.82 4.58
CA THR A 69 -10.54 2.89 3.13
C THR A 69 -10.20 1.53 2.54
N TYR A 70 -9.43 0.71 3.26
CA TYR A 70 -8.75 -0.49 2.73
C TYR A 70 -8.92 -1.75 3.58
N GLY A 71 -9.47 -1.65 4.79
CA GLY A 71 -9.48 -2.76 5.75
C GLY A 71 -10.28 -4.00 5.30
N HIS A 72 -11.12 -3.86 4.27
CA HIS A 72 -11.80 -4.98 3.64
C HIS A 72 -10.85 -5.79 2.74
N GLU A 73 -9.94 -5.11 2.05
CA GLU A 73 -8.97 -5.70 1.12
C GLU A 73 -7.68 -6.14 1.83
N PHE A 74 -7.14 -5.26 2.69
CA PHE A 74 -5.84 -5.44 3.31
C PHE A 74 -5.76 -4.73 4.67
N SER A 75 -5.13 -5.41 5.64
CA SER A 75 -4.73 -4.81 6.92
C SER A 75 -3.24 -5.07 7.15
N PRO A 76 -2.46 -4.05 7.58
CA PRO A 76 -1.04 -4.21 7.88
C PRO A 76 -0.76 -4.91 9.22
N GLU A 77 -1.72 -4.94 10.15
CA GLU A 77 -1.53 -5.47 11.51
C GLU A 77 -1.11 -6.96 11.53
N PRO A 78 -1.75 -7.87 10.76
CA PRO A 78 -1.33 -9.28 10.70
C PRO A 78 0.10 -9.49 10.18
N TRP A 79 0.64 -8.49 9.48
CA TRP A 79 2.01 -8.49 8.95
C TRP A 79 3.01 -7.84 9.91
N GLY A 80 2.58 -7.49 11.12
CA GLY A 80 3.43 -6.87 12.15
C GLY A 80 3.65 -5.38 11.98
N HIS A 81 2.79 -4.69 11.22
CA HIS A 81 2.92 -3.27 10.92
C HIS A 81 1.72 -2.45 11.43
N THR A 82 2.01 -1.23 11.92
CA THR A 82 1.02 -0.12 11.88
C THR A 82 0.96 0.46 10.48
N THR A 83 -0.07 1.23 10.12
CA THR A 83 -0.15 1.87 8.80
C THR A 83 1.07 2.76 8.54
N ALA A 84 1.51 3.53 9.54
CA ALA A 84 2.70 4.36 9.42
C ALA A 84 3.96 3.53 9.09
N SER A 85 4.20 2.46 9.86
CA SER A 85 5.38 1.61 9.63
C SER A 85 5.32 0.84 8.30
N PHE A 86 4.12 0.47 7.87
CA PHE A 86 3.90 -0.17 6.56
C PHE A 86 4.22 0.80 5.42
N PHE A 87 3.77 2.05 5.53
CA PHE A 87 4.10 3.09 4.54
C PHE A 87 5.60 3.41 4.50
N ASP A 88 6.30 3.39 5.63
CA ASP A 88 7.76 3.54 5.64
C ASP A 88 8.46 2.36 4.98
N GLU A 89 7.94 1.14 5.16
CA GLU A 89 8.45 -0.06 4.48
C GLU A 89 8.21 0.02 2.96
N LEU A 90 7.02 0.45 2.51
CA LEU A 90 6.75 0.70 1.09
C LEU A 90 7.73 1.71 0.50
N ARG A 91 7.99 2.83 1.20
CA ARG A 91 8.97 3.83 0.75
C ARG A 91 10.36 3.23 0.57
N ARG A 92 10.80 2.43 1.54
CA ARG A 92 12.09 1.75 1.50
C ARG A 92 12.17 0.86 0.27
N LEU A 93 11.20 -0.03 0.10
CA LEU A 93 11.16 -1.02 -0.98
C LEU A 93 11.07 -0.37 -2.37
N LEU A 94 10.32 0.73 -2.52
CA LEU A 94 10.16 1.42 -3.82
C LEU A 94 11.36 2.30 -4.19
N SER A 95 12.21 2.64 -3.23
CA SER A 95 13.40 3.48 -3.44
C SER A 95 14.69 2.68 -3.71
N GLU A 96 14.63 1.35 -3.61
CA GLU A 96 15.69 0.40 -4.01
C GLU A 96 15.77 0.21 -5.53
#